data_AF-A0A538CF75-F1
#
_entry.id   AF-A0A538CF75-F1
#
_cell.length_a   1.000
_cell.length_b   1.000
_cell.length_c   1.000
_cell.angle_alpha   90.00
_cell.angle_beta   90.00
_cell.angle_gamma   90.00
#
_symmetry.space_group_name_H-M   'P 1'
#
loop_
_entity.id
_entity.type
_entity.pdbx_description
1 polymer ?
#
loop_
_entity_poly.entity_id
_entity_poly.type
_entity_poly.pdbx_seq_one_letter_code
_entity_poly.pdbx_strand_id
1 'polypeptide(L)'
;ETLGGATLSWMVREGGQRLATDDLCHLGLQLASAIGYLHGKGRLHLDLKPSNVISEAGIARVIDLNLARRPGRVPAGYGTAQYLAPEQARGGRVDAAADVWGIGATLFAAATAKRPFGGSGAEQLERRAQPLRRLRRGLPKPYADVVDACLEPEPRDRPALTDLEAELEALV
;
A
#
# COMPACT_ATOMS: atom_id res chain seq x y z
N GLU A 1 13.31 8.32 19.08
CA GLU A 1 14.32 7.53 18.34
C GLU A 1 14.60 8.27 17.04
N THR A 2 15.86 8.52 16.68
CA THR A 2 16.20 9.04 15.34
C THR A 2 16.13 7.88 14.36
N LEU A 3 15.22 7.95 13.40
CA LEU A 3 15.10 6.93 12.36
C LEU A 3 16.24 7.13 11.35
N GLY A 4 17.09 6.11 11.19
CA GLY A 4 18.04 6.02 10.08
C GLY A 4 17.34 5.64 8.77
N GLY A 5 18.08 5.61 7.66
CA GLY A 5 17.57 5.21 6.35
C GLY A 5 16.90 6.31 5.52
N ALA A 6 16.32 5.90 4.39
CA ALA A 6 15.65 6.78 3.45
C ALA A 6 14.17 6.39 3.30
N THR A 7 13.33 7.35 2.90
CA THR A 7 11.94 7.00 2.57
C THR A 7 11.89 6.09 1.35
N LEU A 8 10.94 5.17 1.31
CA LEU A 8 10.70 4.32 0.15
C LEU A 8 10.42 5.17 -1.10
N SER A 9 9.78 6.34 -0.94
CA SER A 9 9.58 7.29 -2.03
C SER A 9 10.89 7.81 -2.65
N TRP A 10 11.92 8.03 -1.83
CA TRP A 10 13.24 8.44 -2.29
C TRP A 10 13.96 7.27 -2.97
N MET A 11 13.93 6.08 -2.36
CA MET A 11 14.55 4.88 -2.93
C MET A 11 13.98 4.55 -4.32
N VAL A 12 12.68 4.67 -4.50
CA VAL A 12 11.99 4.37 -5.77
C VAL A 12 12.27 5.41 -6.85
N ARG A 13 12.47 6.69 -6.49
CA ARG A 13 12.66 7.79 -7.46
C ARG A 13 14.12 8.05 -7.79
N GLU A 14 14.98 8.12 -6.77
CA GLU A 14 16.37 8.54 -6.88
C GLU A 14 17.33 7.34 -6.84
N GLY A 15 16.95 6.25 -6.18
CA GLY A 15 17.79 5.05 -6.08
C GLY A 15 18.00 4.33 -7.41
N GLY A 16 17.17 4.58 -8.42
CA GLY A 16 17.29 4.08 -9.80
C GLY A 16 17.15 2.55 -9.98
N GLN A 17 17.29 1.78 -8.90
CA GLN A 17 17.27 0.33 -8.91
C GLN A 17 15.86 -0.18 -8.59
N ARG A 18 15.34 -1.02 -9.49
CA ARG A 18 14.09 -1.75 -9.23
C ARG A 18 14.37 -2.81 -8.17
N LEU A 19 13.57 -2.81 -7.10
CA LEU A 19 13.60 -3.84 -6.06
C LEU A 19 13.36 -5.22 -6.67
N ALA A 20 14.10 -6.24 -6.22
CA ALA A 20 13.86 -7.62 -6.63
C ALA A 20 12.49 -8.11 -6.13
N THR A 21 12.01 -9.25 -6.62
CA THR A 21 10.73 -9.80 -6.15
C THR A 21 10.80 -10.09 -4.66
N ASP A 22 11.87 -10.73 -4.18
CA ASP A 22 12.05 -11.11 -2.78
C ASP A 22 12.03 -9.87 -1.87
N ASP A 23 12.72 -8.79 -2.27
CA ASP A 23 12.68 -7.50 -1.55
C ASP A 23 11.27 -6.92 -1.47
N LEU A 24 10.48 -7.05 -2.56
CA LEU A 24 9.11 -6.58 -2.60
C LEU A 24 8.18 -7.42 -1.71
N CYS A 25 8.36 -8.75 -1.69
CA CYS A 25 7.63 -9.64 -0.80
C CYS A 25 7.95 -9.32 0.67
N HIS A 26 9.24 -9.20 1.02
CA HIS A 26 9.66 -8.82 2.38
C HIS A 26 9.16 -7.44 2.79
N LEU A 27 9.14 -6.47 1.87
CA LEU A 27 8.51 -5.17 2.11
C LEU A 27 7.02 -5.34 2.42
N GLY A 28 6.28 -6.10 1.60
CA GLY A 28 4.85 -6.33 1.79
C GLY A 28 4.52 -7.00 3.12
N LEU A 29 5.29 -8.02 3.50
CA LEU A 29 5.16 -8.70 4.80
C LEU A 29 5.39 -7.74 5.98
N GLN A 30 6.40 -6.88 5.90
CA GLN A 30 6.67 -5.90 6.96
C GLN A 30 5.60 -4.81 7.05
N LEU A 31 5.06 -4.35 5.91
CA LEU A 31 3.94 -3.41 5.88
C LEU A 31 2.68 -4.06 6.49
N ALA A 32 2.38 -5.30 6.09
CA ALA A 32 1.23 -6.03 6.62
C ALA A 32 1.35 -6.25 8.13
N SER A 33 2.52 -6.67 8.61
CA SER A 33 2.80 -6.82 10.05
C SER A 33 2.59 -5.50 10.83
N ALA A 34 3.12 -4.38 10.33
CA ALA A 34 2.97 -3.07 10.98
C ALA A 34 1.50 -2.60 11.01
N ILE A 35 0.76 -2.79 9.92
CA ILE A 35 -0.66 -2.47 9.84
C ILE A 35 -1.49 -3.41 10.72
N GLY A 36 -1.18 -4.70 10.73
CA GLY A 36 -1.83 -5.71 11.58
C GLY A 36 -1.67 -5.39 13.06
N TYR A 37 -0.49 -4.92 13.47
CA TYR A 37 -0.28 -4.41 14.83
C TYR A 37 -1.23 -3.24 15.16
N LEU A 38 -1.37 -2.27 14.25
CA LEU A 38 -2.25 -1.11 14.44
C LEU A 38 -3.73 -1.53 14.52
N HIS A 39 -4.14 -2.45 13.64
CA HIS A 39 -5.48 -3.05 13.63
C HIS A 39 -5.78 -3.79 14.94
N GLY A 40 -4.80 -4.51 15.50
CA GLY A 40 -4.88 -5.14 16.81
C GLY A 40 -5.04 -4.15 17.98
N LYS A 41 -4.71 -2.86 17.77
CA LYS A 41 -5.01 -1.76 18.70
C LYS A 41 -6.33 -1.04 18.38
N GLY A 42 -7.13 -1.59 17.46
CA GLY A 42 -8.41 -1.04 17.01
C GLY A 42 -8.27 0.24 16.19
N ARG A 43 -7.11 0.47 15.54
CA ARG A 43 -6.85 1.66 14.73
C ARG A 43 -6.51 1.28 13.30
N LEU A 44 -6.86 2.16 12.38
CA LEU A 44 -6.47 2.15 10.97
C LEU A 44 -5.34 3.18 10.77
N HIS A 45 -4.53 3.03 9.73
CA HIS A 45 -3.47 3.97 9.37
C HIS A 45 -3.99 5.10 8.45
N LEU A 46 -4.72 4.73 7.39
CA LEU A 46 -5.41 5.56 6.40
C LEU A 46 -4.55 6.45 5.50
N ASP A 47 -3.25 6.59 5.74
CA ASP A 47 -2.33 7.31 4.85
C ASP A 47 -1.06 6.51 4.49
N LEU A 48 -1.21 5.21 4.22
CA LEU A 48 -0.06 4.38 3.85
C LEU A 48 0.36 4.66 2.40
N LYS A 49 1.61 5.08 2.23
CA LYS A 49 2.23 5.48 0.96
C LYS A 49 3.76 5.41 1.08
N PRO A 50 4.52 5.40 -0.04
CA PRO A 50 5.97 5.31 0.01
C PRO A 50 6.70 6.41 0.81
N SER A 51 6.14 7.61 0.96
CA SER A 51 6.77 8.65 1.78
C SER A 51 6.60 8.41 3.29
N ASN A 52 5.65 7.55 3.67
CA ASN A 52 5.35 7.18 5.06
C ASN A 52 5.96 5.81 5.42
N VAL A 53 6.93 5.36 4.63
CA VAL A 53 7.71 4.15 4.88
C VAL A 53 9.18 4.55 4.83
N ILE A 54 9.92 4.31 5.91
CA ILE A 54 11.37 4.41 5.94
C ILE A 54 11.95 3.01 5.77
N SER A 55 12.95 2.86 4.91
CA SER A 55 13.64 1.59 4.70
C SER A 55 15.13 1.76 4.93
N GLU A 56 15.69 0.85 5.74
CA GLU A 56 17.10 0.80 6.09
C GLU A 56 17.53 -0.66 6.23
N ALA A 57 18.58 -1.07 5.52
CA ALA A 57 19.15 -2.42 5.61
C ALA A 57 18.11 -3.57 5.53
N GLY A 58 17.12 -3.44 4.64
CA GLY A 58 16.05 -4.43 4.45
C GLY A 58 14.90 -4.35 5.45
N ILE A 59 14.96 -3.43 6.42
CA ILE A 59 13.91 -3.21 7.42
C ILE A 59 13.06 -2.02 7.01
N ALA A 60 11.75 -2.25 6.86
CA ALA A 60 10.75 -1.24 6.57
C ALA A 60 10.00 -0.82 7.86
N ARG A 61 9.91 0.49 8.08
CA ARG A 61 9.19 1.10 9.21
C ARG A 61 8.10 2.03 8.69
N VAL A 62 6.87 1.75 9.07
CA VAL A 62 5.73 2.65 8.82
C VAL A 62 5.79 3.82 9.79
N ILE A 63 5.66 5.03 9.27
CA ILE A 63 5.69 6.28 10.02
C ILE A 63 4.43 7.11 9.73
N ASP A 64 4.27 8.20 10.48
CA ASP A 64 3.19 9.18 10.30
C ASP A 64 1.77 8.61 10.54
N LEU A 65 1.37 8.63 11.82
CA LEU A 65 0.06 8.19 12.28
C LEU A 65 -0.95 9.35 12.44
N ASN A 66 -0.72 10.49 11.78
CA ASN A 66 -1.57 11.69 11.99
C ASN A 66 -3.04 11.47 11.60
N LEU A 67 -3.31 10.54 10.68
CA LEU A 67 -4.66 10.16 10.26
C LEU A 67 -5.19 8.89 10.94
N ALA A 68 -4.40 8.30 11.84
CA ALA A 68 -4.72 7.01 12.43
C ALA A 68 -5.91 7.10 13.41
N ARG A 69 -6.93 6.27 13.18
CA ARG A 69 -8.19 6.35 13.95
C ARG A 69 -8.94 5.02 13.96
N ARG A 70 -9.96 4.92 14.82
CA ARG A 70 -10.89 3.77 14.79
C ARG A 70 -11.68 3.75 13.48
N PRO A 71 -12.09 2.56 12.98
CA PRO A 71 -13.00 2.44 11.84
C PRO A 71 -14.25 3.31 11.98
N GLY A 72 -14.74 3.84 10.87
CA GLY A 72 -15.87 4.76 10.90
C GLY A 72 -15.94 5.68 9.69
N ARG A 73 -16.82 6.67 9.75
CA ARG A 73 -16.98 7.64 8.66
C ARG A 73 -15.84 8.66 8.63
N VAL A 74 -15.30 8.92 7.45
CA VAL A 74 -14.31 9.95 7.15
C VAL A 74 -14.90 10.97 6.16
N PRO A 75 -14.40 12.23 6.15
CA PRO A 75 -14.73 13.18 5.08
C PRO A 75 -14.15 12.70 3.75
N ALA A 76 -14.65 13.26 2.64
CA ALA A 76 -14.09 13.00 1.31
C ALA A 76 -12.64 13.51 1.22
N GLY A 77 -11.79 12.74 0.54
CA GLY A 77 -10.38 13.07 0.39
C GLY A 77 -9.53 12.86 1.65
N TYR A 78 -9.99 12.04 2.61
CA TYR A 78 -9.26 11.82 3.86
C TYR A 78 -8.01 10.95 3.66
N GLY A 79 -6.86 11.60 3.44
CA GLY A 79 -5.58 10.97 3.11
C GLY A 79 -4.90 11.64 1.92
N THR A 80 -3.83 11.04 1.42
CA THR A 80 -3.10 11.57 0.27
C THR A 80 -3.76 11.20 -1.04
N ALA A 81 -4.22 12.20 -1.81
CA ALA A 81 -5.02 12.03 -3.03
C ALA A 81 -4.61 10.87 -3.97
N GLN A 82 -3.30 10.70 -4.18
CA GLN A 82 -2.72 9.70 -5.09
C GLN A 82 -2.77 8.24 -4.59
N TYR A 83 -3.05 8.04 -3.30
CA TYR A 83 -3.03 6.74 -2.62
C TYR A 83 -4.35 6.44 -1.90
N LEU A 84 -5.34 7.34 -1.99
CA LEU A 84 -6.66 7.16 -1.37
C LEU A 84 -7.36 5.92 -1.91
N ALA A 85 -7.92 5.12 -1.00
CA ALA A 85 -8.94 4.14 -1.36
C ALA A 85 -10.21 4.86 -1.89
N PRO A 86 -11.00 4.25 -2.79
CA PRO A 86 -12.21 4.87 -3.35
C PRO A 86 -13.21 5.35 -2.28
N GLU A 87 -13.37 4.60 -1.20
CA GLU A 87 -14.21 4.97 -0.06
C GLU A 87 -13.67 6.16 0.74
N GLN A 88 -12.35 6.38 0.80
CA GLN A 88 -11.76 7.58 1.38
C GLN A 88 -11.97 8.78 0.45
N ALA A 89 -11.79 8.59 -0.86
CA ALA A 89 -11.99 9.64 -1.86
C ALA A 89 -13.45 10.11 -1.92
N ARG A 90 -14.43 9.20 -1.83
CA ARG A 90 -15.87 9.57 -1.79
C ARG A 90 -16.33 10.18 -0.46
N GLY A 91 -15.61 9.93 0.63
CA GLY A 91 -16.07 10.28 1.98
C GLY A 91 -17.08 9.26 2.51
N GLY A 92 -16.59 8.06 2.80
CA GLY A 92 -17.38 6.91 3.22
C GLY A 92 -17.08 6.42 4.63
N ARG A 93 -17.58 5.22 4.92
CA ARG A 93 -17.07 4.42 6.05
C ARG A 93 -15.77 3.76 5.59
N VAL A 94 -14.77 3.78 6.44
CA VAL A 94 -13.49 3.08 6.27
C VAL A 94 -13.32 2.03 7.35
N ASP A 95 -12.72 0.91 6.97
CA ASP A 95 -12.32 -0.20 7.82
C ASP A 95 -10.92 -0.70 7.40
N ALA A 96 -10.55 -1.91 7.85
CA ALA A 96 -9.25 -2.51 7.57
C ALA A 96 -8.91 -2.58 6.07
N ALA A 97 -9.92 -2.73 5.19
CA ALA A 97 -9.70 -2.85 3.75
C ALA A 97 -9.13 -1.56 3.13
N ALA A 98 -9.34 -0.39 3.75
CA ALA A 98 -8.73 0.87 3.31
C ALA A 98 -7.21 0.84 3.49
N ASP A 99 -6.70 0.21 4.56
CA ASP A 99 -5.26 0.04 4.74
C ASP A 99 -4.68 -1.02 3.80
N VAL A 100 -5.43 -2.08 3.47
CA VAL A 100 -5.04 -3.06 2.44
C VAL A 100 -4.84 -2.38 1.09
N TRP A 101 -5.73 -1.46 0.71
CA TRP A 101 -5.53 -0.62 -0.47
C TRP A 101 -4.24 0.20 -0.38
N GLY A 102 -3.98 0.83 0.77
CA GLY A 102 -2.75 1.58 1.02
C GLY A 102 -1.48 0.72 0.86
N ILE A 103 -1.51 -0.53 1.31
CA ILE A 103 -0.43 -1.50 1.12
C ILE A 103 -0.27 -1.79 -0.37
N GLY A 104 -1.35 -2.16 -1.06
CA GLY A 104 -1.35 -2.43 -2.50
C GLY A 104 -0.79 -1.26 -3.31
N ALA A 105 -1.22 -0.03 -3.02
CA ALA A 105 -0.77 1.17 -3.72
C ALA A 105 0.72 1.47 -3.45
N THR A 106 1.21 1.18 -2.24
CA THR A 106 2.62 1.32 -1.87
C THR A 106 3.49 0.28 -2.58
N LEU A 107 3.08 -0.99 -2.59
CA LEU A 107 3.78 -2.08 -3.28
C LEU A 107 3.76 -1.90 -4.81
N PHE A 108 2.66 -1.39 -5.36
CA PHE A 108 2.57 -1.02 -6.76
C PHE A 108 3.60 0.05 -7.12
N ALA A 109 3.70 1.10 -6.30
CA ALA A 109 4.68 2.15 -6.49
C ALA A 109 6.12 1.64 -6.36
N ALA A 110 6.40 0.82 -5.35
CA ALA A 110 7.69 0.19 -5.16
C ALA A 110 8.11 -0.69 -6.34
N ALA A 111 7.17 -1.48 -6.89
CA ALA A 111 7.44 -2.38 -7.99
C ALA A 111 7.67 -1.67 -9.33
N THR A 112 6.98 -0.55 -9.57
CA THR A 112 6.87 0.07 -10.90
C THR A 112 7.53 1.44 -11.04
N ALA A 113 7.87 2.08 -9.92
CA ALA A 113 8.22 3.50 -9.85
C ALA A 113 7.13 4.45 -10.37
N LYS A 114 5.88 3.98 -10.42
CA LYS A 114 4.70 4.72 -10.87
C LYS A 114 3.59 4.58 -9.85
N ARG A 115 2.72 5.58 -9.77
CA ARG A 115 1.51 5.50 -8.95
C ARG A 115 0.45 4.67 -9.67
N PRO A 116 -0.44 3.95 -8.94
CA PRO A 116 -1.53 3.20 -9.56
C PRO A 116 -2.57 4.14 -10.21
N PHE A 117 -2.75 5.31 -9.63
CA PHE A 117 -3.64 6.38 -10.09
C PHE A 117 -2.88 7.69 -10.22
N GLY A 118 -3.40 8.63 -11.02
CA GLY A 118 -2.81 9.95 -11.17
C GLY A 118 -2.95 10.85 -9.93
N GLY A 119 -2.79 12.15 -10.15
CA GLY A 119 -2.61 13.13 -9.07
C GLY A 119 -3.88 13.61 -8.38
N SER A 120 -5.06 13.42 -8.97
CA SER A 120 -6.29 14.14 -8.59
C SER A 120 -7.08 13.50 -7.45
N GLY A 121 -6.88 12.21 -7.18
CA GLY A 121 -7.72 11.44 -6.24
C GLY A 121 -9.14 11.17 -6.71
N ALA A 122 -9.47 11.48 -7.97
CA ALA A 122 -10.74 11.13 -8.60
C ALA A 122 -10.64 9.87 -9.46
N GLU A 123 -9.47 9.58 -10.03
CA GLU A 123 -9.31 8.50 -11.02
C GLU A 123 -9.66 7.10 -10.47
N GLN A 124 -9.35 6.82 -9.20
CA GLN A 124 -9.71 5.55 -8.57
C GLN A 124 -11.22 5.37 -8.38
N LEU A 125 -12.02 6.43 -8.57
CA LEU A 125 -13.47 6.36 -8.58
C LEU A 125 -14.04 6.00 -9.95
N GLU A 126 -13.26 6.22 -11.01
CA GLU A 126 -13.69 6.11 -12.41
C GLU A 126 -13.14 4.86 -13.09
N ARG A 127 -11.96 4.39 -12.68
CA ARG A 127 -11.29 3.25 -13.30
C ARG A 127 -10.49 2.44 -12.30
N ARG A 128 -10.17 1.22 -12.71
CA ARG A 128 -9.21 0.33 -12.03
C ARG A 128 -7.77 0.75 -12.31
N ALA A 129 -6.86 0.33 -11.43
CA ALA A 129 -5.43 0.41 -11.69
C ALA A 129 -5.05 -0.42 -12.94
N GLN A 130 -3.97 -0.04 -13.63
CA GLN A 130 -3.45 -0.91 -14.68
C GLN A 130 -2.82 -2.15 -14.05
N PRO A 131 -3.04 -3.37 -14.59
CA PRO A 131 -2.44 -4.57 -14.04
C PRO A 131 -0.92 -4.45 -13.92
N LEU A 132 -0.37 -4.84 -12.78
CA LEU A 132 1.02 -4.58 -12.43
C LEU A 132 2.01 -5.22 -13.42
N ARG A 133 1.69 -6.42 -13.94
CA ARG A 133 2.50 -7.10 -14.99
C ARG A 133 2.55 -6.37 -16.32
N ARG A 134 1.59 -5.48 -16.61
CA ARG A 134 1.64 -4.63 -17.81
C ARG A 134 2.77 -3.60 -17.70
N LEU A 135 3.07 -3.14 -16.49
CA LEU A 135 4.13 -2.16 -16.21
C LEU A 135 5.47 -2.82 -15.89
N ARG A 136 5.47 -4.03 -15.31
CA ARG A 136 6.67 -4.79 -15.00
C ARG A 136 6.49 -6.28 -15.33
N ARG A 137 6.78 -6.64 -16.59
CA ARG A 137 6.58 -7.99 -17.14
C ARG A 137 7.38 -9.10 -16.45
N GLY A 138 8.53 -8.75 -15.84
CA GLY A 138 9.42 -9.70 -15.19
C GLY A 138 9.01 -10.12 -13.77
N LEU A 139 7.88 -9.63 -13.25
CA LEU A 139 7.39 -10.07 -11.94
C LEU A 139 6.63 -11.41 -12.02
N PRO A 140 6.78 -12.28 -11.02
CA PRO A 140 5.94 -13.47 -10.90
C PRO A 140 4.47 -13.11 -10.91
N LYS A 141 3.67 -13.97 -11.56
CA LYS A 141 2.22 -13.79 -11.64
C LYS A 141 1.56 -13.70 -10.25
N PRO A 142 1.87 -14.59 -9.29
CA PRO A 142 1.26 -14.51 -7.96
C PRO A 142 1.48 -13.17 -7.26
N TYR A 143 2.72 -12.65 -7.26
CA TYR A 143 3.02 -11.33 -6.67
C TYR A 143 2.17 -10.21 -7.29
N ALA A 144 2.07 -10.21 -8.62
CA ALA A 144 1.30 -9.18 -9.28
C ALA A 144 -0.21 -9.31 -9.03
N ASP A 145 -0.73 -10.54 -9.01
CA ASP A 145 -2.13 -10.81 -8.76
C ASP A 145 -2.54 -10.35 -7.36
N VAL A 146 -1.74 -10.65 -6.32
CA VAL A 146 -2.06 -10.24 -4.95
C VAL A 146 -2.02 -8.72 -4.78
N VAL A 147 -1.06 -8.03 -5.41
CA VAL A 147 -0.99 -6.56 -5.36
C VAL A 147 -2.13 -5.91 -6.15
N ASP A 148 -2.49 -6.47 -7.31
CA ASP A 148 -3.64 -6.00 -8.11
C ASP A 148 -4.96 -6.23 -7.33
N ALA A 149 -5.10 -7.34 -6.59
CA ALA A 149 -6.27 -7.63 -5.76
C ALA A 149 -6.44 -6.64 -4.59
N CYS A 150 -5.35 -6.17 -3.98
CA CYS A 150 -5.41 -5.08 -2.99
C CYS A 150 -6.00 -3.78 -3.55
N LEU A 151 -5.95 -3.59 -4.88
CA LEU A 151 -6.44 -2.40 -5.59
C LEU A 151 -7.83 -2.61 -6.22
N GLU A 152 -8.57 -3.61 -5.75
CA GLU A 152 -9.99 -3.78 -6.09
C GLU A 152 -10.83 -2.58 -5.57
N PRO A 153 -11.69 -1.97 -6.40
CA PRO A 153 -12.42 -0.76 -6.01
C PRO A 153 -13.34 -0.97 -4.81
N GLU A 154 -14.03 -2.11 -4.76
CA GLU A 154 -14.93 -2.43 -3.67
C GLU A 154 -14.14 -3.04 -2.50
N PRO A 155 -14.24 -2.49 -1.27
CA PRO A 155 -13.45 -2.93 -0.13
C PRO A 155 -13.54 -4.43 0.17
N ARG A 156 -14.73 -5.02 -0.05
CA ARG A 156 -15.01 -6.44 0.19
C ARG A 156 -14.35 -7.40 -0.80
N ASP A 157 -13.91 -6.90 -1.95
CA ASP A 157 -13.28 -7.71 -3.00
C ASP A 157 -11.75 -7.74 -2.84
N ARG A 158 -11.21 -7.01 -1.85
CA ARG A 158 -9.78 -7.01 -1.47
C ARG A 158 -9.49 -8.19 -0.53
N PRO A 159 -8.27 -8.75 -0.57
CA PRO A 159 -7.88 -9.81 0.36
C PRO A 159 -7.91 -9.30 1.80
N ALA A 160 -8.15 -10.21 2.75
CA ALA A 160 -7.85 -9.88 4.15
C ALA A 160 -6.34 -9.70 4.32
N LEU A 161 -5.94 -8.96 5.35
CA LEU A 161 -4.53 -8.72 5.62
C LEU A 161 -3.75 -10.04 5.82
N THR A 162 -4.38 -11.02 6.47
CA THR A 162 -3.81 -12.36 6.68
C THR A 162 -3.64 -13.16 5.39
N ASP A 163 -4.54 -12.99 4.42
CA ASP A 163 -4.46 -13.68 3.13
C ASP A 163 -3.33 -13.06 2.29
N LEU A 164 -3.22 -11.72 2.32
CA LEU A 164 -2.10 -11.00 1.71
C LEU A 164 -0.75 -11.46 2.29
N GLU A 165 -0.65 -11.61 3.62
CA GLU A 165 0.56 -12.12 4.26
C GLU A 165 0.91 -13.52 3.77
N ALA A 166 -0.05 -14.45 3.78
CA ALA A 166 0.17 -15.83 3.34
C ALA A 166 0.58 -15.93 1.86
N GLU A 167 -0.03 -15.14 0.98
CA GLU A 167 0.31 -15.10 -0.45
C GLU A 167 1.72 -14.53 -0.70
N LEU A 168 2.15 -13.53 0.06
CA LEU A 168 3.51 -12.99 -0.05
C LEU A 168 4.56 -13.92 0.56
N GLU A 169 4.24 -14.59 1.67
CA GLU A 169 5.13 -15.55 2.33
C GLU A 169 5.38 -16.78 1.46
N ALA A 170 4.40 -17.23 0.67
CA ALA A 170 4.56 -18.34 -0.26
C ALA A 170 5.54 -18.06 -1.43
N LEU A 171 6.03 -16.82 -1.56
CA LEU A 171 6.91 -16.38 -2.65
C LEU A 171 8.36 -16.11 -2.22
N VAL A 172 8.68 -16.27 -0.93
CA VAL A 172 10.03 -16.06 -0.37
C VAL A 172 10.70 -17.37 0.05
#